data_AF-A0A1W1C8R6-F1
#
_entry.id   AF-A0A1W1C8R6-F1
#
_cell.length_a   1.000
_cell.length_b   1.000
_cell.length_c   1.000
_cell.angle_alpha   90.00
_cell.angle_beta   90.00
_cell.angle_gamma   90.00
#
_symmetry.space_group_name_H-M   'P 1'
#
loop_
_entity.id
_entity.type
_entity.pdbx_description
1 polymer ?
#
loop_
_entity_poly.entity_id
_entity_poly.type
_entity_poly.pdbx_seq_one_letter_code
_entity_poly.pdbx_strand_id
1 'polypeptide(L)' 'MKKVEVVRSKEVEVKPLDPGAFTEEHTLPGAVRTLSKKEIREIAEGLGLSYDDTQIAFAKKLLNAYIKKEAV' A
#
# COMPACT_ATOMS: atom_id res chain seq x y z
N MET A 1 -18.41 23.32 -25.54
CA MET A 1 -18.31 22.27 -26.59
C MET A 1 -17.12 21.38 -26.24
N LYS A 2 -17.31 20.07 -26.07
CA LYS A 2 -16.20 19.14 -25.74
C LYS A 2 -15.54 18.70 -27.05
N LYS A 3 -14.21 18.78 -27.12
CA LYS A 3 -13.40 18.29 -28.25
C LYS A 3 -13.43 16.77 -28.23
N VAL A 4 -13.94 16.14 -29.29
CA VAL A 4 -13.94 14.68 -29.45
C VAL A 4 -12.85 14.33 -30.45
N GLU A 5 -11.92 13.48 -30.04
CA GLU A 5 -10.85 12.96 -30.90
C GLU A 5 -11.21 11.53 -31.32
N VAL A 6 -11.28 11.30 -32.64
CA VAL A 6 -11.60 9.99 -33.21
C VAL A 6 -10.28 9.31 -33.56
N VAL A 7 -9.89 8.32 -32.77
CA VAL A 7 -8.67 7.53 -32.97
C VAL A 7 -8.96 6.21 -33.68
N ARG A 8 -7.97 5.70 -34.42
CA ARG A 8 -8.07 4.40 -35.09
C ARG A 8 -7.75 3.28 -34.09
N SER A 9 -8.33 2.10 -34.28
CA SER A 9 -8.14 0.96 -33.36
C SER A 9 -6.68 0.57 -33.12
N LYS A 10 -5.79 0.84 -34.09
CA LYS A 10 -4.35 0.59 -34.01
C LYS A 10 -3.58 1.58 -33.12
N GLU A 11 -4.19 2.70 -32.79
CA GLU A 11 -3.62 3.77 -31.97
C GLU A 11 -4.07 3.64 -30.50
N VAL A 12 -4.87 2.62 -30.19
CA VAL A 12 -5.38 2.33 -28.84
C VAL A 12 -4.61 1.17 -28.26
N GLU A 13 -3.83 1.44 -27.22
CA GLU A 13 -3.17 0.40 -26.42
C GLU A 13 -4.20 -0.19 -25.45
N VAL A 14 -4.69 -1.40 -25.75
CA VAL A 14 -5.64 -2.11 -24.91
C VAL A 14 -4.87 -2.95 -23.88
N LYS A 15 -4.92 -2.53 -22.61
CA LYS A 15 -4.47 -3.39 -21.51
C LYS A 15 -5.59 -4.36 -21.13
N PRO A 16 -5.34 -5.68 -21.09
CA PRO A 16 -6.29 -6.64 -20.57
C PRO A 16 -6.73 -6.23 -19.18
N LEU A 17 -8.04 -6.18 -18.94
CA LEU A 17 -8.56 -5.98 -17.59
C LEU A 17 -8.25 -7.26 -16.80
N ASP A 18 -7.44 -7.13 -15.75
CA ASP A 18 -7.21 -8.19 -14.77
C ASP A 18 -8.16 -7.97 -13.59
N PRO A 19 -9.25 -8.74 -13.45
CA PRO A 19 -10.16 -8.59 -12.32
C PRO A 19 -9.48 -8.89 -10.98
N GLY A 20 -8.43 -9.74 -10.98
CA GLY A 20 -7.66 -10.07 -9.78
C GLY A 20 -6.96 -8.86 -9.17
N ALA A 21 -6.49 -7.93 -10.00
CA ALA A 21 -5.91 -6.66 -9.56
C ALA A 21 -6.89 -5.76 -8.77
N PHE A 22 -8.19 -6.05 -8.81
CA PHE A 22 -9.24 -5.29 -8.13
C PHE A 22 -9.99 -6.10 -7.06
N THR A 23 -9.59 -7.36 -6.80
CA THR A 23 -10.14 -8.19 -5.73
C THR A 23 -9.14 -8.32 -4.59
N GLU A 24 -9.65 -8.47 -3.35
CA GLU A 24 -8.81 -8.58 -2.13
C GLU A 24 -7.93 -9.84 -2.12
N GLU A 25 -8.15 -10.81 -3.01
CA GLU A 25 -7.46 -12.11 -3.06
C GLU A 25 -5.96 -12.03 -3.42
N HIS A 26 -5.43 -10.88 -3.85
CA HIS A 26 -3.98 -10.68 -3.95
C HIS A 26 -3.30 -10.30 -2.63
N THR A 27 -4.06 -10.17 -1.53
CA THR A 27 -3.46 -10.24 -0.20
C THR A 27 -3.20 -11.71 0.15
N LEU A 28 -1.98 -12.17 -0.16
CA LEU A 28 -1.46 -13.47 0.26
C LEU A 28 -1.96 -13.81 1.70
N PRO A 29 -2.77 -14.86 1.91
CA PRO A 29 -3.38 -15.17 3.22
C PRO A 29 -2.41 -15.65 4.31
N GLY A 30 -1.12 -15.34 4.20
CA GLY A 30 -0.09 -15.91 5.09
C GLY A 30 1.14 -15.07 5.32
N ALA A 31 1.29 -13.92 4.65
CA ALA A 31 2.37 -13.01 4.95
C ALA A 31 1.85 -11.90 5.87
N VAL A 32 1.72 -12.20 7.16
CA VAL A 32 1.54 -11.17 8.20
C VAL A 32 2.72 -10.22 8.08
N ARG A 33 2.56 -9.14 7.31
CA ARG A 33 3.66 -8.21 7.00
C ARG A 33 4.05 -7.53 8.31
N THR A 34 5.21 -7.88 8.83
CA THR A 34 5.75 -7.16 9.99
C THR A 34 6.40 -5.87 9.53
N LEU A 35 6.11 -4.78 10.22
CA LEU A 35 6.72 -3.48 9.99
C LEU A 35 8.10 -3.43 10.66
N SER A 36 9.10 -3.01 9.90
CA SER A 36 10.46 -2.71 10.35
C SER A 36 10.55 -1.32 10.98
N LYS A 37 11.65 -1.03 11.71
CA LYS A 37 11.90 0.33 12.21
C LYS A 37 12.12 1.33 11.07
N LYS A 38 12.69 0.88 9.95
CA LYS A 38 12.99 1.72 8.79
C LYS A 38 11.72 2.22 8.13
N GLU A 39 10.77 1.32 7.86
CA GLU A 39 9.47 1.68 7.27
C GLU A 39 8.71 2.68 8.15
N ILE A 40 8.75 2.51 9.48
CA ILE A 40 8.06 3.44 10.40
C ILE A 40 8.73 4.82 10.40
N ARG A 41 10.06 4.89 10.27
CA ARG A 41 10.77 6.17 10.12
C ARG A 41 10.41 6.85 8.80
N GLU A 42 10.43 6.12 7.69
CA GLU A 42 10.05 6.65 6.37
C GLU A 42 8.62 7.21 6.39
N ILE A 43 7.69 6.53 7.07
CA ILE A 43 6.31 7.01 7.26
C ILE A 43 6.30 8.30 8.10
N ALA A 44 7.02 8.32 9.23
CA ALA A 44 7.07 9.50 10.11
C ALA A 44 7.68 10.72 9.40
N GLU A 45 8.73 10.51 8.60
CA GLU A 45 9.36 11.54 7.76
C GLU A 45 8.41 12.06 6.69
N GLY A 46 7.71 11.17 5.99
CA GLY A 46 6.71 11.56 4.98
C GLY A 46 5.54 12.36 5.56
N LEU A 47 5.24 12.16 6.85
CA LEU A 47 4.21 12.90 7.58
C LEU A 47 4.74 14.15 8.30
N GLY A 48 6.05 14.41 8.25
CA GLY A 48 6.67 15.54 8.96
C GLY A 48 6.58 15.44 10.49
N LEU A 49 6.48 14.23 11.03
CA LEU A 49 6.41 13.99 12.46
C LEU A 49 7.81 14.04 13.08
N SER A 50 7.95 14.78 14.18
CA SER A 50 9.13 14.64 15.03
C SER A 50 9.05 13.31 15.76
N TYR A 51 10.15 12.55 15.73
CA TYR A 51 10.22 11.25 16.37
C TYR A 51 11.56 11.02 17.06
N ASP A 52 11.53 10.20 18.11
CA ASP A 52 12.72 9.61 18.71
C ASP A 52 12.73 8.07 18.56
N ASP A 53 13.86 7.45 18.90
CA ASP A 53 14.02 6.00 18.77
C ASP A 53 13.09 5.18 19.69
N THR A 54 12.64 5.76 20.81
CA THR A 54 11.70 5.12 21.74
C THR A 54 10.29 5.09 21.16
N GLN A 55 9.86 6.17 20.52
CA GLN A 55 8.57 6.30 19.83
C GLN A 55 8.52 5.37 18.62
N ILE A 56 9.59 5.28 17.83
CA ILE A 56 9.70 4.31 16.72
C ILE A 56 9.62 2.87 17.24
N ALA A 57 10.30 2.55 18.34
CA ALA A 57 10.25 1.21 18.92
C ALA A 57 8.86 0.86 19.48
N PHE A 58 8.17 1.82 20.08
CA PHE A 58 6.81 1.65 20.59
C PHE A 58 5.81 1.44 19.45
N ALA A 59 5.81 2.33 18.44
CA ALA A 59 4.94 2.23 17.27
C ALA A 59 5.13 0.89 16.55
N LYS A 60 6.38 0.41 16.42
CA LYS A 60 6.67 -0.91 15.86
C LYS A 60 5.96 -2.03 16.61
N LYS A 61 5.99 -2.02 17.94
CA LYS A 61 5.35 -3.07 18.74
C LYS A 61 3.83 -3.01 18.58
N LEU A 62 3.26 -1.80 18.67
CA LEU A 62 1.81 -1.59 18.58
C LEU A 62 1.25 -2.03 17.23
N LEU A 63 1.82 -1.52 16.13
CA LEU A 63 1.32 -1.82 14.79
C LEU A 63 1.49 -3.29 14.42
N ASN A 64 2.62 -3.91 14.78
CA ASN A 64 2.80 -5.34 14.55
C ASN A 64 1.85 -6.20 15.38
N ALA A 65 1.51 -5.79 16.61
CA ALA A 65 0.52 -6.49 17.41
C ALA A 65 -0.89 -6.36 16.80
N TYR A 66 -1.22 -5.18 16.27
CA TYR A 66 -2.49 -4.94 15.59
C TYR A 66 -2.62 -5.77 14.31
N ILE A 67 -1.60 -5.76 13.44
CA ILE A 67 -1.57 -6.56 12.20
C ILE A 67 -1.68 -8.06 12.53
N LYS A 68 -1.02 -8.52 13.60
CA LYS A 68 -1.17 -9.90 14.07
C LYS A 68 -2.57 -10.23 14.59
N LYS A 69 -3.28 -9.26 15.18
CA LYS A 69 -4.64 -9.45 15.69
C LYS A 69 -5.67 -9.51 14.55
N GLU A 70 -5.51 -8.71 13.51
CA GLU A 70 -6.41 -8.72 12.34
C GLU A 70 -6.16 -9.91 11.40
N ALA A 71 -4.98 -10.53 11.45
CA ALA A 71 -4.66 -11.73 10.69
C ALA A 71 -5.19 -13.04 11.32
N VAL A 72 -5.88 -12.97 12.47
CA VAL A 72 -6.47 -14.09 13.21
C VAL A 72 -7.99 -13.95 13.17
#